data_AF-A0A074WR63-F1
#
_entry.id   AF-A0A074WR63-F1
#
_cell.length_a   1.000
_cell.length_b   1.000
_cell.length_c   1.000
_cell.angle_alpha   90.00
_cell.angle_beta   90.00
_cell.angle_gamma   90.00
#
_symmetry.space_group_name_H-M   'P 1'
#
loop_
_entity.id
_entity.type
_entity.pdbx_description
1 polymer ?
#
loop_
_entity_poly.entity_id
_entity_poly.type
_entity_poly.pdbx_seq_one_letter_code
_entity_poly.pdbx_strand_id
1 'polypeptide(L)'
;MSYPDPYRDDRIDIELRAPPRFQAPEGQSWVFGAALGAGGFGRAYLWNLVNNADQKVVDRVVIKYTEIRSEQVLHHGGPGHGEIREVFMQRHLHCSWSLDSWRFYSPYYAFGDLSDLIRAQDTMGDHRQIPEPFAWYLLYRLASAAVVMDEAFNTDDTKYEVVHCDFKPDNIFMGAPGTLGKKNSFPAYPPAYLGDFGNAHITYPRDPRTDLMYGMCTPGWSAPEITNVGYRRAPWQAPGGSHTNIWQIGFIVQSIL
;
A
#
# COMPACT_ATOMS: atom_id res chain seq x y z
N MET A 1 -1.20 -16.18 -17.20
CA MET A 1 -2.44 -15.63 -17.80
C MET A 1 -3.57 -15.97 -16.85
N SER A 2 -4.14 -14.98 -16.17
CA SER A 2 -5.37 -15.18 -15.39
C SER A 2 -6.54 -15.25 -16.36
N TYR A 3 -7.40 -16.26 -16.25
CA TYR A 3 -8.68 -16.28 -16.95
C TYR A 3 -9.50 -15.04 -16.56
N PRO A 4 -10.21 -14.40 -17.50
CA PRO A 4 -11.10 -13.29 -17.16
C PRO A 4 -12.17 -13.81 -16.20
N ASP A 5 -12.30 -13.16 -15.06
CA ASP A 5 -13.28 -13.53 -14.04
C ASP A 5 -14.68 -13.15 -14.53
N PRO A 6 -15.57 -14.12 -14.81
CA PRO A 6 -16.87 -13.87 -15.43
C PRO A 6 -17.84 -13.12 -14.51
N TYR A 7 -17.54 -13.01 -13.20
CA TYR A 7 -18.37 -12.31 -12.22
C TYR A 7 -17.81 -10.93 -11.86
N ARG A 8 -16.80 -10.45 -12.58
CA ARG A 8 -16.13 -9.20 -12.28
C ARG A 8 -17.06 -7.98 -12.36
N ASP A 9 -17.85 -7.89 -13.42
CA ASP A 9 -18.73 -6.73 -13.64
C ASP A 9 -19.90 -6.73 -12.63
N ASP A 10 -20.49 -7.90 -12.35
CA ASP A 10 -21.51 -8.05 -11.32
C ASP A 10 -20.98 -7.62 -9.94
N ARG A 11 -19.74 -7.98 -9.60
CA ARG A 11 -19.11 -7.53 -8.34
C ARG A 11 -18.96 -6.02 -8.29
N ILE A 12 -18.47 -5.40 -9.36
CA ILE A 12 -18.27 -3.94 -9.41
C ILE A 12 -19.58 -3.23 -9.07
N ASP A 13 -20.68 -3.67 -9.67
CA ASP A 13 -21.98 -3.04 -9.45
C ASP A 13 -22.46 -3.15 -7.99
N ILE A 14 -22.18 -4.28 -7.34
CA ILE A 14 -22.50 -4.48 -5.92
C ILE A 14 -21.56 -3.66 -5.02
N GLU A 15 -20.26 -3.62 -5.33
CA GLU A 15 -19.25 -2.88 -4.57
C GLU A 15 -19.54 -1.37 -4.56
N LEU A 16 -19.95 -0.81 -5.70
CA LEU A 16 -20.35 0.60 -5.85
C LEU A 16 -21.58 0.97 -5.01
N ARG A 17 -22.43 -0.01 -4.68
CA ARG A 17 -23.65 0.18 -3.88
C ARG A 17 -23.49 -0.22 -2.42
N ALA A 18 -22.30 -0.66 -2.02
CA ALA A 18 -22.06 -1.20 -0.69
C ALA A 18 -21.28 -0.21 0.20
N PRO A 19 -21.96 0.62 1.01
CA PRO A 19 -21.32 1.60 1.87
C PRO A 19 -20.45 0.96 2.96
N PRO A 20 -19.68 1.78 3.70
CA PRO A 20 -18.99 1.33 4.90
C PRO A 20 -19.95 0.64 5.87
N ARG A 21 -19.47 -0.41 6.55
CA ARG A 21 -20.28 -1.16 7.52
C ARG A 21 -20.53 -0.41 8.82
N PHE A 22 -19.79 0.66 9.10
CA PHE A 22 -20.02 1.50 10.27
C PHE A 22 -21.30 2.32 10.05
N GLN A 23 -22.21 2.24 11.01
CA GLN A 23 -23.45 2.99 10.96
C GLN A 23 -23.17 4.49 10.89
N ALA A 24 -23.78 5.18 9.93
CA ALA A 24 -23.70 6.63 9.86
C ALA A 24 -24.39 7.23 11.12
N PRO A 25 -23.80 8.26 11.74
CA PRO A 25 -24.46 9.00 12.82
C PRO A 25 -25.83 9.54 12.40
N GLU A 26 -26.69 9.81 13.38
CA GLU A 26 -28.01 10.40 13.12
C GLU A 26 -27.89 11.71 12.30
N GLY A 27 -28.75 11.84 11.29
CA GLY A 27 -28.71 12.99 10.37
C GLY A 27 -27.57 12.96 9.35
N GLN A 28 -26.81 11.87 9.25
CA GLN A 28 -25.75 11.69 8.26
C GLN A 28 -25.97 10.44 7.40
N SER A 29 -25.34 10.39 6.22
CA SER A 29 -25.38 9.23 5.34
C SER A 29 -24.08 9.03 4.59
N TRP A 30 -23.78 7.77 4.25
CA TRP A 30 -22.66 7.43 3.38
C TRP A 30 -23.09 7.56 1.91
N VAL A 31 -22.33 8.33 1.15
CA VAL A 31 -22.53 8.54 -0.28
C VAL A 31 -21.28 8.13 -1.04
N PHE A 32 -21.47 7.39 -2.13
CA PHE A 32 -20.37 7.02 -3.02
C PHE A 32 -19.70 8.29 -3.57
N GLY A 33 -18.38 8.36 -3.46
CA GLY A 33 -17.59 9.48 -3.95
C GLY A 33 -17.03 9.21 -5.35
N ALA A 34 -16.11 8.25 -5.44
CA ALA A 34 -15.39 7.95 -6.68
C ALA A 34 -14.76 6.56 -6.65
N ALA A 35 -14.53 5.99 -7.84
CA ALA A 35 -13.58 4.90 -8.00
C ALA A 35 -12.17 5.50 -8.04
N LEU A 36 -11.30 5.09 -7.12
CA LEU A 36 -9.94 5.64 -6.99
C LEU A 36 -8.91 4.82 -7.76
N GLY A 37 -9.12 3.52 -7.91
CA GLY A 37 -8.18 2.67 -8.63
C GLY A 37 -8.63 1.23 -8.73
N ALA A 38 -8.08 0.52 -9.71
CA ALA A 38 -8.27 -0.91 -9.92
C ALA A 38 -6.94 -1.53 -10.34
N GLY A 39 -6.59 -2.67 -9.77
CA GLY A 39 -5.33 -3.36 -10.03
C GLY A 39 -5.45 -4.88 -9.98
N GLY A 40 -4.30 -5.57 -10.00
CA GLY A 40 -4.24 -7.03 -9.99
C GLY A 40 -4.81 -7.68 -8.72
N PHE A 41 -4.88 -6.92 -7.62
CA PHE A 41 -5.26 -7.41 -6.29
C PHE A 41 -6.57 -6.81 -5.77
N GLY A 42 -7.25 -5.96 -6.55
CA GLY A 42 -8.49 -5.36 -6.06
C GLY A 42 -8.88 -4.04 -6.69
N ARG A 43 -9.86 -3.40 -6.05
CA ARG A 43 -10.44 -2.09 -6.44
C ARG A 43 -10.60 -1.22 -5.20
N ALA A 44 -10.41 0.07 -5.35
CA ALA A 44 -10.53 1.03 -4.25
C ALA A 44 -11.60 2.09 -4.57
N TYR A 45 -12.45 2.37 -3.59
CA TYR A 45 -13.56 3.32 -3.73
C TYR A 45 -13.57 4.30 -2.57
N LEU A 46 -13.78 5.58 -2.89
CA LEU A 46 -14.01 6.65 -1.92
C LEU A 46 -15.48 6.68 -1.52
N TRP A 47 -15.72 6.74 -0.22
CA TRP A 47 -17.02 7.00 0.39
C TRP A 47 -16.98 8.26 1.24
N ASN A 48 -17.94 9.15 1.02
CA ASN A 48 -18.10 10.39 1.79
C ASN A 48 -19.20 10.20 2.82
N LEU A 49 -18.93 10.53 4.07
CA LEU A 49 -19.97 10.74 5.08
C LEU A 49 -20.48 12.17 4.91
N VAL A 50 -21.76 12.35 4.64
CA VAL A 50 -22.36 13.67 4.41
C VAL A 50 -23.43 13.97 5.44
N ASN A 51 -23.57 15.24 5.80
CA ASN A 51 -24.71 15.73 6.56
C ASN A 51 -25.94 15.79 5.66
N ASN A 52 -27.05 15.18 6.07
CA ASN A 52 -28.25 15.07 5.24
C ASN A 52 -28.93 16.43 5.00
N ALA A 53 -28.79 17.39 5.92
CA ALA A 53 -29.46 18.69 5.84
C ALA A 53 -28.82 19.65 4.82
N ASP A 54 -27.49 19.69 4.76
CA ASP A 54 -26.75 20.63 3.90
C ASP A 54 -25.81 19.96 2.88
N GLN A 55 -25.80 18.63 2.84
CA GLN A 55 -24.99 17.79 1.94
C GLN A 55 -23.47 18.05 2.05
N LYS A 56 -23.01 18.66 3.15
CA LYS A 56 -21.57 18.84 3.37
C LYS A 56 -20.90 17.54 3.76
N VAL A 57 -19.71 17.31 3.21
CA VAL A 57 -18.87 16.18 3.59
C VAL A 57 -18.31 16.42 5.00
N VAL A 58 -18.61 15.48 5.89
CA VAL A 58 -18.17 15.43 7.29
C VAL A 58 -16.92 14.57 7.43
N ASP A 59 -16.85 13.46 6.71
CA ASP A 59 -15.72 12.53 6.75
C ASP A 59 -15.58 11.76 5.43
N ARG A 60 -14.44 11.08 5.25
CA ARG A 60 -14.11 10.30 4.07
C ARG A 60 -13.38 9.01 4.45
N VAL A 61 -13.80 7.91 3.85
CA VAL A 61 -13.11 6.62 3.96
C VAL A 61 -12.89 6.02 2.58
N VAL A 62 -11.76 5.35 2.42
CA VAL A 62 -11.48 4.53 1.25
C VAL A 62 -11.73 3.08 1.62
N ILE A 63 -12.51 2.39 0.78
CA ILE A 63 -12.70 0.94 0.88
C ILE A 63 -11.95 0.28 -0.27
N LYS A 64 -10.92 -0.51 0.06
CA LYS A 64 -10.27 -1.41 -0.90
C LYS A 64 -10.91 -2.78 -0.80
N TYR A 65 -11.46 -3.25 -1.91
CA TYR A 65 -11.95 -4.61 -2.10
C TYR A 65 -10.83 -5.46 -2.66
N THR A 66 -10.45 -6.50 -1.92
CA THR A 66 -9.42 -7.45 -2.33
C THR A 66 -10.07 -8.73 -2.82
N GLU A 67 -9.81 -9.03 -4.09
CA GLU A 67 -10.17 -10.31 -4.69
C GLU A 67 -9.26 -11.38 -4.11
N ILE A 68 -9.82 -12.41 -3.46
CA ILE A 68 -8.97 -13.47 -2.92
C ILE A 68 -8.37 -14.28 -4.07
N ARG A 69 -7.05 -14.33 -4.13
CA ARG A 69 -6.30 -15.32 -4.90
C ARG A 69 -5.52 -16.22 -3.95
N SER A 70 -5.41 -17.49 -4.30
CA SER A 70 -4.62 -18.46 -3.52
C SER A 70 -3.16 -18.01 -3.35
N GLU A 71 -2.64 -17.25 -4.30
CA GLU A 71 -1.30 -16.63 -4.33
C GLU A 71 -1.06 -15.64 -3.18
N GLN A 72 -2.13 -15.04 -2.66
CA GLN A 72 -2.07 -14.02 -1.59
C GLN A 72 -2.10 -14.64 -0.19
N VAL A 73 -2.42 -15.93 -0.07
CA VAL A 73 -2.45 -16.63 1.22
C VAL A 73 -1.02 -16.93 1.67
N LEU A 74 -0.73 -16.68 2.94
CA LEU A 74 0.53 -17.01 3.58
C LEU A 74 0.59 -18.51 3.88
N HIS A 75 0.98 -19.32 2.88
CA HIS A 75 1.00 -20.80 2.98
C HIS A 75 2.09 -21.38 3.88
N HIS A 76 3.00 -20.55 4.39
CA HIS A 76 4.19 -21.01 5.09
C HIS A 76 4.04 -20.85 6.60
N GLY A 77 4.67 -21.75 7.36
CA GLY A 77 4.71 -21.64 8.82
C GLY A 77 5.38 -20.34 9.25
N GLY A 78 4.81 -19.70 10.27
CA GLY A 78 5.24 -18.39 10.75
C GLY A 78 4.05 -17.44 10.97
N PRO A 79 4.33 -16.13 11.16
CA PRO A 79 3.30 -15.12 11.36
C PRO A 79 2.29 -15.11 10.20
N GLY A 80 1.00 -15.17 10.55
CA GLY A 80 -0.09 -15.05 9.59
C GLY A 80 -0.31 -16.30 8.74
N HIS A 81 0.26 -17.46 9.11
CA HIS A 81 0.04 -18.70 8.37
C HIS A 81 -1.46 -18.99 8.14
N GLY A 82 -1.83 -19.21 6.88
CA GLY A 82 -3.22 -19.43 6.44
C GLY A 82 -4.05 -18.17 6.26
N GLU A 83 -3.52 -16.99 6.62
CA GLU A 83 -4.18 -15.71 6.41
C GLU A 83 -3.81 -15.09 5.07
N ILE A 84 -4.63 -14.15 4.60
CA ILE A 84 -4.32 -13.35 3.41
C ILE A 84 -3.28 -12.30 3.81
N ARG A 85 -2.17 -12.22 3.06
CA ARG A 85 -1.03 -11.35 3.39
C ARG A 85 -1.41 -9.91 3.70
N GLU A 86 -2.23 -9.29 2.85
CA GLU A 86 -2.60 -7.89 3.02
C GLU A 86 -3.49 -7.71 4.26
N VAL A 87 -4.44 -8.65 4.49
CA VAL A 87 -5.29 -8.67 5.70
C VAL A 87 -4.42 -8.78 6.94
N PHE A 88 -3.46 -9.69 6.95
CA PHE A 88 -2.58 -9.93 8.08
C PHE A 88 -1.66 -8.72 8.37
N MET A 89 -1.06 -8.15 7.32
CA MET A 89 -0.13 -7.02 7.45
C MET A 89 -0.83 -5.73 7.83
N GLN A 90 -2.07 -5.54 7.35
CA GLN A 90 -2.85 -4.35 7.62
C GLN A 90 -3.94 -4.55 8.69
N ARG A 91 -3.87 -5.60 9.51
CA ARG A 91 -4.89 -5.94 10.53
C ARG A 91 -5.17 -4.87 11.60
N HIS A 92 -4.30 -3.87 11.70
CA HIS A 92 -4.51 -2.70 12.55
C HIS A 92 -5.52 -1.71 11.94
N LEU A 93 -5.69 -1.76 10.61
CA LEU A 93 -6.81 -1.14 9.92
C LEU A 93 -8.06 -2.00 10.11
N HIS A 94 -9.22 -1.36 10.10
CA HIS A 94 -10.46 -2.10 10.07
C HIS A 94 -10.51 -2.95 8.79
N CYS A 95 -10.83 -4.23 8.95
CA CYS A 95 -11.02 -5.18 7.87
C CYS A 95 -12.36 -5.89 8.05
N SER A 96 -13.08 -6.18 6.96
CA SER A 96 -14.34 -6.93 7.03
C SER A 96 -14.56 -7.81 5.81
N TRP A 97 -15.10 -9.01 6.00
CA TRP A 97 -15.52 -9.89 4.92
C TRP A 97 -16.92 -9.54 4.42
N SER A 98 -17.09 -9.32 3.11
CA SER A 98 -18.39 -9.03 2.49
C SER A 98 -18.34 -9.24 0.98
N LEU A 99 -19.44 -9.69 0.37
CA LEU A 99 -19.56 -9.80 -1.09
C LEU A 99 -18.40 -10.60 -1.71
N ASP A 100 -18.07 -11.74 -1.11
CA ASP A 100 -16.98 -12.62 -1.53
C ASP A 100 -15.60 -11.95 -1.66
N SER A 101 -15.38 -10.85 -0.93
CA SER A 101 -14.12 -10.11 -0.90
C SER A 101 -13.81 -9.56 0.49
N TRP A 102 -12.51 -9.37 0.75
CA TRP A 102 -12.06 -8.64 1.93
C TRP A 102 -12.10 -7.15 1.66
N ARG A 103 -12.69 -6.40 2.60
CA ARG A 103 -12.70 -4.94 2.59
C ARG A 103 -11.67 -4.40 3.58
N PHE A 104 -10.83 -3.50 3.11
CA PHE A 104 -9.90 -2.72 3.91
C PHE A 104 -10.38 -1.29 3.98
N TYR A 105 -10.46 -0.74 5.19
CA TYR A 105 -10.83 0.65 5.39
C TYR A 105 -9.58 1.45 5.69
N SER A 106 -9.27 2.41 4.82
CA SER A 106 -8.17 3.35 5.01
C SER A 106 -8.67 4.80 5.01
N PRO A 107 -7.94 5.71 5.66
CA PRO A 107 -8.21 7.14 5.54
C PRO A 107 -8.12 7.59 4.08
N TYR A 108 -8.90 8.60 3.72
CA TYR A 108 -8.71 9.29 2.45
C TYR A 108 -7.51 10.24 2.51
N TYR A 109 -6.55 10.03 1.62
CA TYR A 109 -5.35 10.85 1.49
C TYR A 109 -5.57 11.95 0.46
N ALA A 110 -5.92 13.14 0.93
CA ALA A 110 -6.39 14.25 0.09
C ALA A 110 -5.33 14.81 -0.88
N PHE A 111 -4.04 14.50 -0.69
CA PHE A 111 -2.97 14.94 -1.58
C PHE A 111 -2.56 13.86 -2.59
N GLY A 112 -3.40 12.82 -2.75
CA GLY A 112 -3.15 11.73 -3.68
C GLY A 112 -1.98 10.86 -3.24
N ASP A 113 -1.25 10.34 -4.21
CA ASP A 113 -0.02 9.58 -4.01
C ASP A 113 1.23 10.36 -4.46
N LEU A 114 2.41 9.81 -4.18
CA LEU A 114 3.67 10.44 -4.56
C LEU A 114 3.84 10.49 -6.09
N SER A 115 3.21 9.59 -6.83
CA SER A 115 3.21 9.60 -8.30
C SER A 115 2.49 10.84 -8.83
N ASP A 116 1.36 11.23 -8.22
CA ASP A 116 0.65 12.47 -8.53
C ASP A 116 1.52 13.70 -8.28
N LEU A 117 2.28 13.72 -7.17
CA LEU A 117 3.24 14.79 -6.88
C LEU A 117 4.33 14.88 -7.96
N ILE A 118 4.93 13.75 -8.34
CA ILE A 118 5.98 13.68 -9.37
C ILE A 118 5.44 14.19 -10.71
N ARG A 119 4.28 13.69 -11.15
CA ARG A 119 3.63 14.10 -12.41
C ARG A 119 3.33 15.59 -12.42
N ALA A 120 2.84 16.14 -11.31
CA ALA A 120 2.57 17.57 -11.20
C ALA A 120 3.85 18.41 -11.37
N GLN A 121 5.01 17.90 -10.96
CA GLN A 121 6.30 18.57 -11.16
C GLN A 121 6.78 18.51 -12.61
N ASP A 122 6.62 17.38 -13.29
CA ASP A 122 7.02 17.23 -14.69
C ASP A 122 6.28 18.24 -15.61
N THR A 123 5.08 18.66 -15.23
CA THR A 123 4.33 19.69 -15.96
C THR A 123 4.85 21.12 -15.76
N MET A 124 5.75 21.35 -14.79
CA MET A 124 6.30 22.68 -14.46
C MET A 124 7.62 23.02 -15.21
N GLY A 125 8.11 22.15 -16.10
CA GLY A 125 9.28 22.39 -16.95
C GLY A 125 10.62 21.92 -16.35
N ASP A 126 11.74 22.48 -16.84
CA ASP A 126 13.12 21.96 -16.64
C ASP A 126 13.68 22.02 -15.20
N HIS A 127 12.88 22.39 -14.21
CA HIS A 127 13.30 22.44 -12.81
C HIS A 127 12.28 21.75 -11.91
N ARG A 128 12.56 20.48 -11.57
CA ARG A 128 11.88 19.81 -10.44
C ARG A 128 12.00 20.71 -9.21
N GLN A 129 10.87 21.14 -8.65
CA GLN A 129 10.81 22.09 -7.54
C GLN A 129 10.73 21.38 -6.18
N ILE A 130 10.95 20.06 -6.11
CA ILE A 130 10.92 19.35 -4.84
C ILE A 130 12.12 19.81 -4.01
N PRO A 131 11.91 20.47 -2.86
CA PRO A 131 13.02 20.92 -2.04
C PRO A 131 13.80 19.71 -1.55
N GLU A 132 15.12 19.75 -1.64
CA GLU A 132 15.99 18.70 -1.09
C GLU A 132 15.63 18.33 0.38
N PRO A 133 15.28 19.28 1.28
CA PRO A 133 14.78 18.95 2.62
C PRO A 133 13.54 18.03 2.65
N PHE A 134 12.66 18.12 1.65
CA PHE A 134 11.53 17.21 1.52
C PHE A 134 11.97 15.79 1.15
N ALA A 135 12.98 15.64 0.28
CA ALA A 135 13.54 14.34 -0.06
C ALA A 135 14.17 13.65 1.18
N TRP A 136 14.88 14.40 2.02
CA TRP A 136 15.41 13.90 3.29
C TRP A 136 14.30 13.49 4.27
N TYR A 137 13.25 14.29 4.34
CA TYR A 137 12.07 13.96 5.14
C TYR A 137 11.37 12.68 4.63
N LEU A 138 11.21 12.54 3.31
CA LEU A 138 10.62 11.34 2.72
C LEU A 138 11.48 10.10 3.01
N LEU A 139 12.80 10.20 2.83
CA LEU A 139 13.74 9.14 3.20
C LEU A 139 13.56 8.72 4.66
N TYR A 140 13.55 9.68 5.59
CA TYR A 140 13.34 9.42 7.01
C TYR A 140 12.03 8.66 7.27
N ARG A 141 10.93 9.08 6.64
CA ARG A 141 9.61 8.46 6.81
C ARG A 141 9.56 7.03 6.27
N LEU A 142 10.08 6.81 5.07
CA LEU A 142 10.08 5.48 4.45
C LEU A 142 11.04 4.53 5.17
N ALA A 143 12.22 5.02 5.59
CA ALA A 143 13.15 4.25 6.41
C ALA A 143 12.54 3.87 7.77
N SER A 144 11.80 4.79 8.41
CA SER A 144 11.07 4.50 9.64
C SER A 144 10.01 3.40 9.43
N ALA A 145 9.30 3.43 8.30
CA ALA A 145 8.36 2.37 7.95
C ALA A 145 9.06 1.01 7.72
N ALA A 146 10.26 1.02 7.10
CA ALA A 146 11.07 -0.19 6.94
C ALA A 146 11.52 -0.78 8.29
N VAL A 147 11.91 0.05 9.26
CA VAL A 147 12.23 -0.41 10.62
C VAL A 147 11.03 -1.07 11.28
N VAL A 148 9.83 -0.46 11.20
CA VAL A 148 8.61 -1.08 11.73
C VAL A 148 8.35 -2.44 11.06
N MET A 149 8.55 -2.56 9.75
CA MET A 149 8.40 -3.80 9.01
C MET A 149 9.42 -4.88 9.39
N ASP A 150 10.64 -4.50 9.79
CA ASP A 150 11.69 -5.41 10.27
C ASP A 150 11.46 -5.87 11.72
N GLU A 151 10.65 -5.15 12.47
CA GLU A 151 10.41 -5.41 13.89
C GLU A 151 9.04 -6.01 14.19
N ALA A 152 8.06 -5.81 13.29
CA ALA A 152 6.64 -6.08 13.53
C ALA A 152 6.32 -7.49 14.04
N PHE A 153 7.08 -8.49 13.61
CA PHE A 153 6.82 -9.89 13.91
C PHE A 153 8.01 -10.62 14.52
N ASN A 154 9.03 -9.90 15.00
CA ASN A 154 10.18 -10.51 15.64
C ASN A 154 9.76 -11.28 16.89
N THR A 155 10.33 -12.48 17.04
CA THR A 155 10.25 -13.29 18.26
C THR A 155 11.66 -13.51 18.81
N ASP A 156 11.76 -14.07 20.01
CA ASP A 156 13.06 -14.44 20.59
C ASP A 156 13.82 -15.44 19.72
N ASP A 157 13.09 -16.32 19.01
CA ASP A 157 13.65 -17.40 18.20
C ASP A 157 13.88 -17.03 16.73
N THR A 158 13.14 -16.05 16.19
CA THR A 158 13.19 -15.73 14.76
C THR A 158 12.99 -14.25 14.51
N LYS A 159 13.93 -13.68 13.75
CA LYS A 159 13.85 -12.32 13.26
C LYS A 159 13.10 -12.31 11.93
N TYR A 160 11.80 -12.06 11.98
CA TYR A 160 10.97 -12.00 10.79
C TYR A 160 11.08 -10.62 10.13
N GLU A 161 11.20 -10.63 8.82
CA GLU A 161 11.34 -9.44 8.00
C GLU A 161 10.11 -9.31 7.09
N VAL A 162 9.41 -8.18 7.14
CA VAL A 162 8.36 -7.87 6.17
C VAL A 162 8.98 -7.13 4.98
N VAL A 163 8.98 -7.80 3.82
CA VAL A 163 9.47 -7.22 2.56
C VAL A 163 8.27 -6.77 1.74
N HIS A 164 8.13 -5.47 1.53
CA HIS A 164 6.98 -4.90 0.80
C HIS A 164 6.96 -5.35 -0.67
N CYS A 165 8.14 -5.53 -1.27
CA CYS A 165 8.39 -5.92 -2.67
C CYS A 165 7.92 -4.92 -3.74
N ASP A 166 6.96 -4.04 -3.41
CA ASP A 166 6.37 -3.09 -4.35
C ASP A 166 6.43 -1.64 -3.83
N PHE A 167 7.57 -1.22 -3.28
CA PHE A 167 7.81 0.20 -3.02
C PHE A 167 7.87 0.95 -4.35
N LYS A 168 6.89 1.83 -4.56
CA LYS A 168 6.81 2.73 -5.71
C LYS A 168 5.99 3.98 -5.33
N PRO A 169 6.09 5.09 -6.08
CA PRO A 169 5.37 6.32 -5.78
C PRO A 169 3.86 6.14 -5.65
N ASP A 170 3.25 5.30 -6.48
CA ASP A 170 1.80 5.03 -6.46
C ASP A 170 1.32 4.35 -5.16
N ASN A 171 2.24 3.73 -4.41
CA ASN A 171 1.96 3.07 -3.13
C ASN A 171 2.31 3.94 -1.90
N ILE A 172 2.71 5.19 -2.12
CA ILE A 172 3.03 6.17 -1.07
C ILE A 172 1.96 7.26 -1.09
N PHE A 173 1.02 7.19 -0.15
CA PHE A 173 -0.08 8.12 -0.05
C PHE A 173 0.29 9.36 0.77
N MET A 174 -0.23 10.52 0.36
CA MET A 174 0.13 11.82 0.94
C MET A 174 -1.05 12.40 1.71
N GLY A 175 -0.86 12.57 3.02
CA GLY A 175 -1.81 13.27 3.88
C GLY A 175 -1.66 14.79 3.80
N ALA A 176 -2.62 15.52 4.36
CA ALA A 176 -2.51 16.98 4.46
C ALA A 176 -1.41 17.39 5.48
N PRO A 177 -0.63 18.46 5.22
CA PRO A 177 0.31 19.00 6.20
C PRO A 177 -0.34 19.28 7.56
N GLY A 178 0.42 19.10 8.64
CA GLY A 178 -0.06 19.30 10.01
C GLY A 178 -0.96 18.19 10.59
N THR A 179 -1.38 17.18 9.80
CA THR A 179 -2.26 16.09 10.28
C THR A 179 -1.62 15.17 11.32
N LEU A 180 -0.29 15.09 11.39
CA LEU A 180 0.43 14.39 12.47
C LEU A 180 0.49 15.16 13.80
N GLY A 181 -0.10 16.35 13.86
CA GLY A 181 -0.18 17.17 15.05
C GLY A 181 1.12 17.91 15.40
N LYS A 182 1.03 18.73 16.45
CA LYS A 182 2.07 19.71 16.84
C LYS A 182 3.37 19.09 17.38
N LYS A 183 3.37 17.80 17.71
CA LYS A 183 4.55 17.08 18.22
C LYS A 183 5.40 16.48 17.11
N ASN A 184 4.93 16.51 15.86
CA ASN A 184 5.72 16.02 14.72
C ASN A 184 6.84 17.02 14.39
N SER A 185 8.06 16.53 14.17
CA SER A 185 9.24 17.37 13.85
C SER A 185 9.14 18.04 12.48
N PHE A 186 8.25 17.58 11.61
CA PHE A 186 8.10 18.07 10.24
C PHE A 186 6.64 18.44 9.91
N PRO A 187 6.02 19.39 10.63
CA PRO A 187 4.59 19.69 10.48
C PRO A 187 4.27 20.35 9.13
N ALA A 188 5.25 20.99 8.49
CA ALA A 188 5.11 21.67 7.20
C ALA A 188 5.01 20.70 6.02
N TYR A 189 5.54 19.48 6.13
CA TYR A 189 5.52 18.51 5.05
C TYR A 189 4.30 17.60 5.13
N PRO A 190 3.70 17.24 3.98
CA PRO A 190 2.62 16.25 3.95
C PRO A 190 3.14 14.90 4.48
N PRO A 191 2.42 14.23 5.39
CA PRO A 191 2.79 12.90 5.84
C PRO A 191 2.69 11.87 4.73
N ALA A 192 3.75 11.09 4.55
CA ALA A 192 3.81 9.96 3.63
C ALA A 192 3.42 8.65 4.34
N TYR A 193 2.48 7.91 3.74
CA TYR A 193 1.97 6.64 4.26
C TYR A 193 2.21 5.54 3.23
N LEU A 194 2.90 4.48 3.63
CA LEU A 194 3.06 3.30 2.79
C LEU A 194 1.76 2.48 2.81
N GLY A 195 1.30 2.04 1.65
CA GLY A 195 0.20 1.09 1.54
C GLY A 195 0.39 0.08 0.42
N ASP A 196 -0.66 -0.70 0.17
CA ASP A 196 -0.70 -1.82 -0.78
C ASP A 196 0.27 -2.97 -0.48
N PHE A 197 -0.04 -3.74 0.56
CA PHE A 197 0.73 -4.91 0.96
C PHE A 197 0.33 -6.18 0.18
N GLY A 198 -0.38 -6.02 -0.94
CA GLY A 198 -0.87 -7.13 -1.77
C GLY A 198 0.23 -8.00 -2.37
N ASN A 199 1.46 -7.48 -2.49
CA ASN A 199 2.65 -8.21 -2.93
C ASN A 199 3.67 -8.49 -1.83
N ALA A 200 3.41 -8.05 -0.60
CA ALA A 200 4.39 -8.11 0.46
C ALA A 200 4.58 -9.54 1.00
N HIS A 201 5.79 -9.87 1.45
CA HIS A 201 6.19 -11.18 1.93
C HIS A 201 6.78 -11.11 3.34
N ILE A 202 6.62 -12.19 4.09
CA ILE A 202 7.29 -12.40 5.38
C ILE A 202 8.40 -13.43 5.17
N THR A 203 9.64 -13.02 5.43
CA THR A 203 10.86 -13.82 5.33
C THR A 203 11.64 -13.74 6.64
N TYR A 204 12.82 -14.33 6.68
CA TYR A 204 13.78 -14.22 7.77
C TYR A 204 15.20 -14.50 7.26
N PRO A 205 16.25 -14.14 8.01
CA PRO A 205 17.61 -14.47 7.63
C PRO A 205 17.80 -15.97 7.39
N ARG A 206 18.32 -16.34 6.21
CA ARG A 206 18.54 -17.73 5.74
C ARG A 206 17.26 -18.53 5.46
N ASP A 207 16.15 -17.84 5.21
CA ASP A 207 14.98 -18.48 4.64
C ASP A 207 15.36 -19.24 3.35
N PRO A 208 15.09 -20.56 3.27
CA PRO A 208 15.43 -21.36 2.08
C PRO A 208 14.61 -20.97 0.84
N ARG A 209 13.56 -20.17 1.00
CA ARG A 209 12.61 -19.81 -0.06
C ARG A 209 13.11 -18.60 -0.86
N THR A 210 14.17 -18.80 -1.63
CA THR A 210 14.90 -17.68 -2.25
C THR A 210 14.19 -16.99 -3.43
N ASP A 211 13.15 -17.61 -3.98
CA ASP A 211 12.51 -17.15 -5.23
C ASP A 211 11.11 -16.57 -5.01
N LEU A 212 10.63 -16.47 -3.76
CA LEU A 212 9.26 -16.03 -3.45
C LEU A 212 8.91 -14.64 -3.98
N MET A 213 9.90 -13.75 -4.00
CA MET A 213 9.73 -12.34 -4.34
C MET A 213 10.13 -12.04 -5.78
N TYR A 214 10.65 -13.05 -6.50
CA TYR A 214 11.19 -12.88 -7.85
C TYR A 214 10.08 -12.48 -8.83
N GLY A 215 10.24 -11.31 -9.46
CA GLY A 215 9.26 -10.77 -10.41
C GLY A 215 7.95 -10.28 -9.80
N MET A 216 7.86 -10.16 -8.47
CA MET A 216 6.66 -9.68 -7.77
C MET A 216 6.51 -8.14 -7.76
N CYS A 217 7.55 -7.43 -8.20
CA CYS A 217 7.58 -5.97 -8.22
C CYS A 217 7.01 -5.39 -9.52
N THR A 218 6.39 -4.21 -9.43
CA THR A 218 6.05 -3.39 -10.59
C THR A 218 7.30 -3.12 -11.45
N PRO A 219 7.25 -3.38 -12.77
CA PRO A 219 8.38 -3.11 -13.67
C PRO A 219 8.91 -1.67 -13.53
N GLY A 220 10.22 -1.54 -13.47
CA GLY A 220 10.90 -0.25 -13.25
C GLY A 220 11.22 0.06 -11.79
N TRP A 221 10.61 -0.62 -10.82
CA TRP A 221 10.84 -0.38 -9.37
C TRP A 221 11.53 -1.54 -8.65
N SER A 222 12.01 -2.53 -9.41
CA SER A 222 12.51 -3.79 -8.85
C SER A 222 13.96 -3.70 -8.42
N ALA A 223 14.24 -4.11 -7.18
CA ALA A 223 15.62 -4.27 -6.73
C ALA A 223 16.31 -5.42 -7.49
N PRO A 224 17.64 -5.36 -7.69
CA PRO A 224 18.37 -6.34 -8.51
C PRO A 224 18.13 -7.80 -8.08
N GLU A 225 18.00 -8.07 -6.79
CA GLU A 225 17.80 -9.41 -6.23
C GLU A 225 16.41 -10.01 -6.51
N ILE A 226 15.39 -9.18 -6.76
CA ILE A 226 14.02 -9.60 -7.07
C ILE A 226 13.62 -9.31 -8.53
N THR A 227 14.52 -8.72 -9.31
CA THR A 227 14.28 -8.38 -10.72
C THR A 227 14.12 -9.64 -11.57
N ASN A 228 13.08 -9.64 -12.41
CA ASN A 228 12.88 -10.72 -13.37
C ASN A 228 13.84 -10.58 -14.57
N VAL A 229 14.93 -11.33 -14.54
CA VAL A 229 15.97 -11.37 -15.59
C VAL A 229 15.84 -12.60 -16.51
N GLY A 230 14.74 -13.34 -16.42
CA GLY A 230 14.50 -14.58 -17.19
C GLY A 230 13.56 -15.56 -16.48
N TYR A 231 13.50 -16.80 -16.95
CA TYR A 231 12.57 -17.81 -16.40
C TYR A 231 12.88 -18.24 -14.95
N ARG A 232 14.09 -17.93 -14.44
CA ARG A 232 14.54 -18.28 -13.09
C ARG A 232 15.48 -17.19 -12.57
N ARG A 233 15.57 -17.10 -11.24
CA ARG A 233 16.57 -16.28 -10.55
C ARG A 233 17.98 -16.65 -11.01
N ALA A 234 18.77 -15.65 -11.36
CA ALA A 234 20.15 -15.83 -11.77
C ALA A 234 21.03 -16.15 -10.55
N PRO A 235 22.10 -16.96 -10.70
CA PRO A 235 22.95 -17.38 -9.58
C PRO A 235 23.60 -16.23 -8.79
N TRP A 236 23.72 -15.04 -9.40
CA TRP A 236 24.32 -13.85 -8.80
C TRP A 236 23.32 -13.01 -7.99
N GLN A 237 22.01 -13.19 -8.18
CA GLN A 237 21.01 -12.44 -7.43
C GLN A 237 21.04 -12.89 -5.97
N ALA A 238 21.02 -11.97 -5.01
CA ALA A 238 20.80 -12.33 -3.60
C ALA A 238 19.36 -12.83 -3.38
N PRO A 239 19.04 -13.52 -2.27
CA PRO A 239 17.65 -13.74 -1.89
C PRO A 239 17.03 -12.42 -1.45
N GLY A 240 15.74 -12.19 -1.72
CA GLY A 240 15.03 -11.02 -1.23
C GLY A 240 14.93 -10.98 0.30
N GLY A 241 15.00 -9.78 0.87
CA GLY A 241 14.97 -9.52 2.32
C GLY A 241 14.74 -8.05 2.62
N SER A 242 14.93 -7.61 3.86
CA SER A 242 14.73 -6.19 4.23
C SER A 242 15.54 -5.20 3.39
N HIS A 243 16.72 -5.62 2.90
CA HIS A 243 17.55 -4.83 1.99
C HIS A 243 16.85 -4.46 0.67
N THR A 244 15.87 -5.27 0.24
CA THR A 244 15.02 -4.97 -0.92
C THR A 244 14.18 -3.72 -0.68
N ASN A 245 13.61 -3.56 0.51
CA ASN A 245 12.89 -2.32 0.88
C ASN A 245 13.84 -1.11 0.80
N ILE A 246 15.06 -1.24 1.33
CA ILE A 246 16.05 -0.16 1.35
C ILE A 246 16.45 0.27 -0.06
N TRP A 247 16.70 -0.67 -0.96
CA TRP A 247 17.02 -0.37 -2.35
C TRP A 247 15.89 0.42 -3.02
N GLN A 248 14.64 -0.03 -2.86
CA GLN A 248 13.48 0.61 -3.49
C GLN A 248 13.21 2.01 -2.90
N ILE A 249 13.40 2.19 -1.59
CA ILE A 249 13.33 3.50 -0.93
C ILE A 249 14.35 4.46 -1.52
N GLY A 250 15.60 4.01 -1.68
CA GLY A 250 16.66 4.82 -2.30
C GLY A 250 16.29 5.24 -3.72
N PHE A 251 15.72 4.32 -4.50
CA PHE A 251 15.29 4.60 -5.86
C PHE A 251 14.11 5.58 -5.94
N ILE A 252 13.16 5.52 -5.00
CA ILE A 252 12.09 6.52 -4.86
C ILE A 252 12.65 7.90 -4.53
N VAL A 253 13.59 7.98 -3.59
CA VAL A 253 14.20 9.27 -3.23
C VAL A 253 14.99 9.85 -4.40
N GLN A 254 15.67 9.01 -5.17
CA GLN A 254 16.34 9.42 -6.40
C GLN A 254 15.36 9.91 -7.48
N SER A 255 14.17 9.33 -7.59
CA SER A 255 13.22 9.70 -8.64
C SER A 255 12.61 11.09 -8.48
N ILE A 256 12.64 11.64 -7.25
CA ILE A 256 12.10 12.97 -6.92
C ILE A 256 13.15 14.09 -6.91
N LEU A 257 14.44 13.74 -6.98
CA LEU A 257 15.59 14.66 -7.07
C LEU A 257 15.96 14.90 -8.54
#